data_AF-A0AAD4W524-F1
#
_entry.id   AF-A0AAD4W524-F1
#
_cell.length_a   1.000
_cell.length_b   1.000
_cell.length_c   1.000
_cell.angle_alpha   90.00
_cell.angle_beta   90.00
_cell.angle_gamma   90.00
#
_symmetry.space_group_name_H-M   'P 1'
#
loop_
_entity.id
_entity.type
_entity.pdbx_description
1 polymer ?
#
loop_
_entity_poly.entity_id
_entity_poly.type
_entity_poly.pdbx_seq_one_letter_code
_entity_poly.pdbx_strand_id
1 'polypeptide(L)'
;MPRSTEAEWALKEIHQGTCGNHTGGRSLTHKALAHGYFWPDVALDAEQFSRKCDKCQRHAPLIRQPAEELNPVIGHWPFARWGMDIMGPLPAAVGGKKFRHFGR
;
A
#
# COMPACT_ATOMS: atom_id res chain seq x y z
N MET A 1 26.12 19.44 1.70
CA MET A 1 27.21 19.19 0.75
C MET A 1 26.64 18.43 -0.44
N PRO A 2 27.10 18.66 -1.69
CA PRO A 2 26.66 17.84 -2.82
C PRO A 2 27.02 16.37 -2.55
N ARG A 3 26.11 15.43 -2.85
CA ARG A 3 26.33 14.00 -2.62
C ARG A 3 27.50 13.50 -3.48
N SER A 4 28.23 12.49 -2.98
CA SER A 4 29.15 11.78 -3.85
C SER A 4 28.36 11.03 -4.93
N THR A 5 28.83 11.12 -6.17
CA THR A 5 28.28 10.38 -7.31
C THR A 5 28.24 8.88 -7.05
N GLU A 6 29.20 8.37 -6.28
CA GLU A 6 29.30 6.98 -5.86
C GLU A 6 28.16 6.55 -4.92
N ALA A 7 27.77 7.38 -3.95
CA ALA A 7 26.67 7.06 -3.04
C ALA A 7 25.33 6.97 -3.79
N GLU A 8 25.08 7.91 -4.70
CA GLU A 8 23.87 7.87 -5.54
C GLU A 8 23.87 6.64 -6.46
N TRP A 9 25.03 6.29 -7.05
CA TRP A 9 25.15 5.10 -7.87
C TRP A 9 24.91 3.82 -7.08
N ALA A 10 25.52 3.66 -5.90
CA ALA A 10 25.36 2.48 -5.06
C ALA A 10 23.90 2.29 -4.63
N LEU A 11 23.22 3.36 -4.20
CA LEU A 11 21.80 3.31 -3.87
C LEU A 11 20.95 2.95 -5.09
N LYS A 12 21.27 3.50 -6.26
CA LYS A 12 20.57 3.20 -7.50
C LYS A 12 20.73 1.74 -7.92
N GLU A 13 21.94 1.18 -7.85
CA GLU A 13 22.18 -0.21 -8.23
C GLU A 13 21.48 -1.18 -7.28
N ILE A 14 21.54 -0.96 -5.97
CA ILE A 14 20.89 -1.84 -4.98
C ILE A 14 19.35 -1.74 -5.06
N HIS A 15 18.82 -0.55 -5.35
CA HIS A 15 17.37 -0.32 -5.38
C HIS A 15 16.73 -0.66 -6.73
N GLN A 16 17.39 -0.32 -7.84
CA GLN A 16 16.85 -0.36 -9.21
C GLN A 16 17.70 -1.17 -10.21
N GLY A 17 18.87 -1.68 -9.79
CA GLY A 17 19.75 -2.47 -10.65
C GLY A 17 19.14 -3.82 -11.03
N THR A 18 19.90 -4.67 -11.70
CA THR A 18 19.42 -5.95 -12.25
C THR A 18 18.83 -6.86 -11.18
N CYS A 19 19.41 -6.83 -9.97
CA CYS A 19 18.93 -7.57 -8.79
C CYS A 19 18.19 -6.65 -7.78
N GLY A 20 17.84 -5.43 -8.19
CA GLY A 20 17.17 -4.44 -7.36
C GLY A 20 15.73 -4.85 -7.07
N ASN A 21 15.30 -4.66 -5.82
CA ASN A 21 13.97 -5.10 -5.37
C ASN A 21 13.09 -3.95 -4.87
N HIS A 22 13.41 -2.70 -5.23
CA HIS A 22 12.60 -1.53 -4.87
C HIS A 22 12.29 -1.40 -3.36
N THR A 23 13.25 -1.81 -2.52
CA THR A 23 13.09 -1.78 -1.06
C THR A 23 13.03 -0.35 -0.50
N GLY A 24 12.28 -0.19 0.59
CA GLY A 24 12.21 1.08 1.32
C GLY A 24 13.52 1.46 2.01
N GLY A 25 13.63 2.72 2.43
CA GLY A 25 14.86 3.32 2.97
C GLY A 25 15.62 2.47 3.97
N ARG A 26 14.97 2.02 5.05
CA ARG A 26 15.63 1.21 6.10
C ARG A 26 16.28 -0.07 5.57
N SER A 27 15.57 -0.80 4.70
CA SER A 27 16.09 -2.03 4.09
C SER A 27 17.20 -1.72 3.09
N LEU A 28 17.07 -0.63 2.34
CA LEU A 28 18.09 -0.17 1.40
C LEU A 28 19.39 0.24 2.12
N THR A 29 19.29 0.94 3.26
CA THR A 29 20.43 1.26 4.14
C THR A 29 21.15 -0.01 4.58
N HIS A 30 20.40 -0.99 5.10
CA HIS A 30 20.99 -2.23 5.58
C HIS A 30 21.69 -3.00 4.45
N LYS A 31 21.12 -3.02 3.25
CA LYS A 31 21.75 -3.63 2.08
C LYS A 31 23.02 -2.89 1.66
N ALA A 32 23.01 -1.55 1.61
CA ALA A 32 24.19 -0.76 1.28
C ALA A 32 25.36 -1.07 2.23
N LEU A 33 25.07 -1.11 3.55
CA LEU A 33 26.05 -1.49 4.57
C LEU A 33 26.52 -2.94 4.41
N ALA A 34 25.61 -3.88 4.12
CA ALA A 34 25.95 -5.29 3.92
C ALA A 34 26.81 -5.52 2.66
N HIS A 35 26.67 -4.67 1.64
CA HIS A 35 27.53 -4.65 0.46
C HIS A 35 28.86 -3.91 0.67
N GLY A 36 29.11 -3.38 1.87
CA GLY A 36 30.38 -2.73 2.23
C GLY A 36 30.46 -1.24 1.91
N TYR A 37 29.37 -0.62 1.45
CA TYR A 37 29.36 0.82 1.24
C TYR A 37 29.09 1.57 2.55
N PHE A 38 29.94 2.54 2.87
CA PHE A 38 29.85 3.31 4.12
C PHE A 38 30.01 4.81 3.87
N TRP A 39 29.08 5.59 4.41
CA TRP A 39 29.17 7.05 4.50
C TRP A 39 28.27 7.58 5.64
N PRO A 40 28.53 8.78 6.17
CA PRO A 40 27.85 9.27 7.39
C PRO A 40 26.32 9.27 7.31
N ASP A 41 25.75 9.63 6.16
CA ASP A 41 24.31 9.85 5.96
C ASP A 41 23.60 8.74 5.17
N VAL A 42 24.13 7.51 5.15
CA VAL A 42 23.57 6.37 4.37
C VAL A 42 22.09 6.10 4.65
N ALA A 43 21.66 6.27 5.90
CA ALA A 43 20.27 6.08 6.28
C ALA A 43 19.35 7.15 5.67
N LEU A 44 19.74 8.42 5.82
CA LEU A 44 18.99 9.57 5.31
C LEU A 44 18.91 9.54 3.79
N ASP A 45 20.03 9.26 3.13
CA ASP A 45 20.10 9.22 1.67
C ASP A 45 19.28 8.06 1.09
N ALA A 46 19.35 6.86 1.68
CA ALA A 46 18.53 5.73 1.26
C ALA A 46 17.03 6.00 1.42
N GLU A 47 16.63 6.65 2.52
CA GLU A 47 15.24 7.05 2.72
C GLU A 47 14.79 8.05 1.65
N GLN A 48 15.55 9.13 1.44
CA GLN A 48 15.24 10.12 0.42
C GLN A 48 15.22 9.53 -1.00
N PHE A 49 16.13 8.61 -1.29
CA PHE A 49 16.21 7.93 -2.59
C PHE A 49 14.97 7.05 -2.83
N SER A 50 14.61 6.20 -1.87
CA SER A 50 13.42 5.34 -1.98
C SER A 50 12.12 6.14 -2.05
N ARG A 51 12.02 7.26 -1.32
CA ARG A 51 10.87 8.17 -1.39
C ARG A 51 10.71 8.83 -2.76
N LYS A 52 11.81 9.18 -3.43
CA LYS A 52 11.81 9.81 -4.77
C LYS A 52 11.60 8.81 -5.92
N CYS A 53 11.57 7.50 -5.66
CA CYS A 53 11.41 6.51 -6.71
C CYS A 53 9.96 6.50 -7.25
N ASP A 54 9.76 6.97 -8.48
CA ASP A 54 8.46 7.02 -9.16
C ASP A 54 7.76 5.65 -9.23
N LYS A 55 8.52 4.58 -9.57
CA LYS A 55 7.98 3.21 -9.58
C LYS A 55 7.45 2.81 -8.20
N CYS A 56 8.18 3.09 -7.13
CA CYS A 56 7.71 2.81 -5.78
C CYS A 56 6.46 3.64 -5.44
N GLN A 57 6.43 4.93 -5.76
CA GLN A 57 5.29 5.80 -5.46
C GLN A 57 4.00 5.37 -6.17
N ARG A 58 4.09 4.92 -7.43
CA ARG A 58 2.92 4.47 -8.20
C ARG A 58 2.32 3.15 -7.74
N HIS A 59 3.16 2.25 -7.22
CA HIS A 59 2.76 0.86 -6.91
C HIS A 59 2.68 0.59 -5.39
N ALA A 60 3.12 1.53 -4.54
CA ALA A 60 3.03 1.37 -3.11
C ALA A 60 1.56 1.37 -2.65
N PRO A 61 1.17 0.46 -1.74
CA PRO A 61 -0.18 0.44 -1.19
C PRO A 61 -0.43 1.69 -0.33
N LEU A 62 -1.58 2.33 -0.56
CA LEU A 62 -2.06 3.50 0.18
C LEU A 62 -2.69 3.08 1.53
N ILE A 63 -1.87 2.54 2.44
CA ILE A 63 -2.33 1.94 3.71
C ILE A 63 -2.85 3.00 4.70
N ARG A 64 -2.37 4.24 4.60
CA ARG A 64 -2.62 5.31 5.60
C ARG A 64 -3.56 6.41 5.11
N GLN A 65 -4.45 6.10 4.17
CA GLN A 65 -5.48 7.08 3.81
C GLN A 65 -6.42 7.28 5.00
N PRO A 66 -6.78 8.54 5.33
CA PRO A 66 -7.81 8.79 6.33
C PRO A 66 -9.12 8.15 5.85
N ALA A 67 -9.87 7.57 6.79
CA ALA A 67 -11.23 7.15 6.50
C ALA A 67 -12.05 8.40 6.13
N GLU A 68 -12.80 8.31 5.04
CA GLU A 68 -13.74 9.36 4.67
C GLU A 68 -14.89 9.41 5.67
N GLU A 69 -15.33 10.62 6.01
CA GLU A 69 -16.44 10.81 6.94
C GLU A 69 -17.74 10.34 6.28
N LEU A 70 -18.28 9.22 6.77
CA LEU A 70 -19.58 8.75 6.35
C LEU A 70 -20.65 9.62 7.01
N ASN A 71 -21.49 10.29 6.21
CA ASN A 71 -22.70 10.96 6.68
C ASN A 71 -23.86 9.97 6.71
N PRO A 72 -24.19 9.34 7.87
CA PRO A 72 -25.37 8.49 7.95
C PRO A 72 -26.61 9.36 7.79
N VAL A 73 -27.46 9.03 6.83
CA VAL A 73 -28.79 9.65 6.79
C VAL A 73 -29.65 9.00 7.87
N ILE A 74 -29.98 9.77 8.90
CA ILE A 74 -30.77 9.30 10.03
C ILE A 74 -32.25 9.30 9.63
N GLY A 75 -32.88 8.12 9.64
CA GLY A 75 -34.33 7.97 9.52
C GLY A 75 -34.99 8.19 10.87
N HIS A 76 -35.88 9.17 10.99
CA HIS A 76 -36.55 9.52 12.24
C HIS A 76 -37.75 8.62 12.58
N TRP A 77 -38.16 7.74 11.66
CA TRP A 77 -39.26 6.79 11.85
C TRP A 77 -38.81 5.34 11.62
N PRO A 78 -39.41 4.35 12.32
CA PRO A 78 -39.31 2.96 11.91
C PRO A 78 -39.81 2.85 10.46
N PHE A 79 -39.04 2.15 9.60
CA PHE A 79 -39.22 2.04 8.14
C PHE A 79 -38.88 3.28 7.29
N ALA A 80 -38.36 4.38 7.85
CA ALA A 80 -37.91 5.53 7.05
C ALA A 80 -36.76 5.18 6.07
N ARG A 81 -36.03 4.09 6.34
CA ARG A 81 -35.02 3.52 5.45
C ARG A 81 -34.83 2.03 5.72
N TRP A 82 -34.68 1.26 4.66
CA TRP A 82 -34.35 -0.16 4.70
C TRP A 82 -33.29 -0.44 3.61
N GLY A 83 -32.44 -1.43 3.85
CA GLY A 83 -31.42 -1.86 2.90
C GLY A 83 -31.64 -3.33 2.56
N MET A 84 -31.68 -3.66 1.27
CA MET A 84 -31.61 -5.03 0.78
C MET A 84 -30.24 -5.29 0.21
N ASP A 85 -29.70 -6.45 0.52
CA ASP A 85 -28.55 -7.00 -0.18
C ASP A 85 -28.84 -8.43 -0.62
N ILE A 86 -28.27 -8.82 -1.77
CA ILE A 86 -28.35 -10.17 -2.29
C ILE A 86 -27.05 -10.86 -1.93
N MET A 87 -27.10 -11.79 -0.97
CA MET A 87 -25.99 -12.68 -0.74
C MET A 87 -25.87 -13.63 -1.93
N GLY A 88 -24.65 -13.74 -2.48
CA GLY A 88 -24.30 -14.36 -3.76
C GLY A 88 -24.79 -15.82 -3.96
N PRO A 89 -24.34 -16.52 -5.01
CA PRO A 89 -24.88 -17.83 -5.34
C PRO A 89 -24.57 -18.85 -4.24
N LEU A 90 -25.59 -19.15 -3.44
CA LEU A 90 -25.63 -20.19 -2.43
C LEU A 90 -25.82 -21.55 -3.10
N PRO A 91 -25.41 -22.65 -2.42
CA PRO A 91 -25.78 -24.00 -2.81
C PRO A 91 -27.29 -24.08 -3.07
N ALA A 92 -27.68 -24.79 -4.14
CA ALA A 92 -29.08 -24.86 -4.54
C ALA A 92 -29.91 -25.44 -3.41
N ALA A 93 -30.81 -24.63 -2.86
CA ALA A 93 -31.82 -25.10 -1.93
C ALA A 93 -32.87 -25.93 -2.68
N VAL A 94 -33.74 -26.59 -1.92
CA VAL A 94 -34.90 -27.31 -2.47
C VAL A 94 -35.70 -26.36 -3.38
N GLY A 95 -35.91 -26.79 -4.63
CA GLY A 95 -36.52 -25.96 -5.68
C GLY A 95 -35.56 -25.09 -6.49
N GLY A 96 -34.24 -25.34 -6.42
CA GLY A 96 -33.25 -24.70 -7.31
C GLY A 96 -32.89 -23.26 -6.97
N LYS A 97 -33.34 -22.75 -5.81
CA LYS A 97 -33.06 -21.38 -5.37
C LYS A 97 -31.60 -21.26 -4.92
N LYS A 98 -30.90 -20.24 -5.42
CA LYS A 98 -29.47 -20.01 -5.15
C LYS A 98 -29.18 -18.66 -4.48
N PHE A 99 -30.19 -17.87 -4.16
CA PHE A 99 -29.98 -16.54 -3.57
C PHE A 99 -30.92 -16.36 -2.39
N ARG A 100 -30.45 -15.66 -1.35
CA ARG A 100 -31.24 -15.31 -0.16
C ARG A 100 -31.28 -13.80 -0.04
N HIS A 101 -32.48 -13.26 0.12
CA HIS A 101 -32.71 -11.87 0.49
C HIS A 101 -32.57 -11.71 2.00
N PHE A 102 -31.76 -10.73 2.43
CA PHE A 102 -31.62 -10.34 3.83
C PHE A 102 -32.06 -8.88 3.98
N GLY A 103 -33.00 -8.61 4.88
CA GLY A 103 -33.44 -7.26 5.24
C GLY A 103 -33.06 -6.97 6.68
N ARG A 104 -32.54 -5.77 6.94
CA ARG A 104 -32.42 -5.20 8.29
C ARG A 104 -33.56 -4.22 8.53
#